data_AF-A0A7C3T0R9-F1
#
_entry.id   AF-A0A7C3T0R9-F1
#
_cell.length_a   1.000
_cell.length_b   1.000
_cell.length_c   1.000
_cell.angle_alpha   90.00
_cell.angle_beta   90.00
_cell.angle_gamma   90.00
#
_symmetry.space_group_name_H-M   'P 1'
#
loop_
_entity.id
_entity.type
_entity.pdbx_description
1 polymer ?
#
loop_
_entity_poly.entity_id
_entity_poly.type
_entity_poly.pdbx_seq_one_letter_code
_entity_poly.pdbx_strand_id
1 'polypeptide(L)'
;MEAYDVQAYDPQEMGPAPAKVQRISFFTRKLAAKLQSQGSNLPASVIAFLDTPTSSFDPQQSTYFEEKFKPLMPKITALLEEVFDELGADLGGWEDMITFNARAETPIAMCARAVLEKKKAAKGSFSRGR
;
A
#
# COMPACT_ATOMS: atom_id res chain seq x y z
N MET A 1 53.43 -4.47 31.54
CA MET A 1 52.06 -4.04 31.86
C MET A 1 51.89 -2.67 31.23
N GLU A 2 51.43 -2.62 30.00
CA GLU A 2 51.13 -1.38 29.29
C GLU A 2 49.74 -0.88 29.71
N ALA A 3 49.66 0.42 29.99
CA ALA A 3 48.45 1.11 30.38
C ALA A 3 47.54 1.26 29.15
N TYR A 4 46.30 0.80 29.26
CA TYR A 4 45.28 1.04 28.24
C TYR A 4 44.72 2.45 28.44
N ASP A 5 45.00 3.30 27.45
CA ASP A 5 44.44 4.62 27.26
C ASP A 5 42.94 4.49 26.99
N VAL A 6 42.11 5.07 27.87
CA VAL A 6 40.66 5.07 27.73
C VAL A 6 40.30 6.16 26.72
N GLN A 7 40.23 5.80 25.43
CA GLN A 7 39.70 6.69 24.42
C GLN A 7 38.26 7.08 24.79
N ALA A 8 38.07 8.38 25.02
CA ALA A 8 36.79 9.01 25.26
C ALA A 8 35.82 8.68 24.11
N TYR A 9 34.67 8.12 24.47
CA TYR A 9 33.55 7.91 23.56
C TYR A 9 32.97 9.29 23.20
N ASP A 10 33.27 9.76 21.98
CA ASP A 10 32.69 10.97 21.42
C ASP A 10 31.30 10.63 20.82
N PRO A 11 30.18 11.16 21.36
CA PRO A 11 28.85 10.78 20.90
C PRO A 11 28.43 11.37 19.54
N GLN A 12 29.31 12.09 18.82
CA GLN A 12 28.90 12.89 17.66
C GLN A 12 28.96 12.21 16.28
N GLU A 13 29.27 10.91 16.17
CA GLU A 13 29.26 10.18 14.89
C GLU A 13 28.00 9.32 14.65
N MET A 14 26.82 9.75 15.13
CA MET A 14 25.58 9.25 14.53
C MET A 14 25.38 9.90 13.16
N GLY A 15 25.81 9.20 12.11
CA GLY A 15 25.40 9.46 10.73
C GLY A 15 23.87 9.56 10.61
N PRO A 16 23.34 10.11 9.49
CA PRO A 16 21.92 10.35 9.34
C PRO A 16 21.14 9.07 9.62
N ALA A 17 20.19 9.16 10.56
CA ALA A 17 19.34 8.04 10.97
C ALA A 17 18.87 7.25 9.74
N PRO A 18 18.93 5.90 9.75
CA PRO A 18 18.54 5.11 8.59
C PRO A 18 17.14 5.55 8.16
N ALA A 19 17.03 6.03 6.90
CA ALA A 19 15.78 6.47 6.31
C ALA A 19 14.73 5.43 6.66
N LYS A 20 13.67 5.84 7.39
CA LYS A 20 12.61 4.94 7.86
C LYS A 20 12.20 4.06 6.69
N VAL A 21 12.53 2.78 6.74
CA VAL A 21 12.10 1.81 5.72
C VAL A 21 10.58 1.83 5.76
N GLN A 22 9.97 2.58 4.85
CA GLN A 22 8.52 2.65 4.76
C GLN A 22 8.03 1.23 4.49
N ARG A 23 7.27 0.68 5.46
CA ARG A 23 6.65 -0.63 5.28
C ARG A 23 5.60 -0.49 4.18
N ILE A 24 5.95 -0.96 2.99
CA ILE A 24 5.03 -1.02 1.84
C ILE A 24 4.00 -2.11 2.13
N SER A 25 2.71 -1.83 1.94
CA SER A 25 1.67 -2.83 2.18
C SER A 25 1.74 -3.99 1.19
N PHE A 26 1.04 -5.07 1.52
CA PHE A 26 0.87 -6.20 0.59
C PHE A 26 0.31 -5.75 -0.76
N PHE A 27 -0.75 -4.94 -0.73
CA PHE A 27 -1.44 -4.48 -1.95
C PHE A 27 -0.54 -3.60 -2.80
N THR A 28 0.20 -2.66 -2.21
CA THR A 28 1.12 -1.80 -2.96
C THR A 28 2.25 -2.62 -3.58
N ARG A 29 2.80 -3.61 -2.87
CA ARG A 29 3.82 -4.52 -3.43
C ARG A 29 3.30 -5.32 -4.62
N LYS A 30 2.07 -5.85 -4.53
CA LYS A 30 1.46 -6.61 -5.63
C LYS A 30 1.14 -5.73 -6.83
N LEU A 31 0.60 -4.53 -6.59
CA LEU A 31 0.37 -3.55 -7.64
C LEU A 31 1.66 -3.16 -8.36
N ALA A 32 2.73 -2.88 -7.62
CA ALA A 32 4.03 -2.53 -8.19
C ALA A 32 4.59 -3.68 -9.05
N ALA A 33 4.55 -4.92 -8.56
CA ALA A 33 4.99 -6.09 -9.31
C ALA A 33 4.18 -6.31 -10.60
N LYS A 34 2.86 -6.11 -10.53
CA LYS A 34 1.94 -6.23 -11.68
C LYS A 34 2.20 -5.16 -12.74
N LEU A 35 2.45 -3.92 -12.33
CA LEU A 35 2.82 -2.86 -13.26
C LEU A 35 4.19 -3.12 -13.88
N GLN A 36 5.15 -3.60 -13.08
CA GLN A 36 6.49 -3.92 -13.55
C GLN A 36 6.48 -5.02 -14.61
N SER A 37 5.66 -6.06 -14.45
CA SER A 37 5.50 -7.11 -15.46
C SER A 37 4.85 -6.60 -16.76
N GLN A 38 4.08 -5.51 -16.69
CA GLN A 38 3.51 -4.80 -17.83
C GLN A 38 4.47 -3.73 -18.41
N GLY A 39 5.71 -3.66 -17.96
CA GLY A 39 6.72 -2.71 -18.43
C GLY A 39 6.61 -1.31 -17.84
N SER A 40 5.82 -1.12 -16.79
CA SER A 40 5.62 0.17 -16.11
C SER A 40 6.14 0.12 -14.68
N ASN A 41 6.94 1.10 -14.26
CA ASN A 41 7.40 1.18 -12.86
C ASN A 41 6.69 2.32 -12.12
N LEU A 42 6.28 2.06 -10.88
CA LEU A 42 5.77 3.11 -10.00
C LEU A 42 6.92 3.89 -9.38
N PRO A 43 6.92 5.23 -9.44
CA PRO A 43 7.86 6.04 -8.69
C PRO A 43 7.77 5.77 -7.19
N ALA A 44 8.90 5.82 -6.47
CA ALA A 44 8.93 5.60 -5.02
C ALA A 44 8.01 6.55 -4.24
N SER A 45 7.84 7.79 -4.72
CA SER A 45 6.90 8.76 -4.16
C SER A 45 5.44 8.32 -4.27
N VAL A 46 5.06 7.66 -5.37
CA VAL A 46 3.71 7.12 -5.56
C VAL A 46 3.48 5.90 -4.68
N ILE A 47 4.48 5.03 -4.54
CA ILE A 47 4.44 3.88 -3.63
C ILE A 47 4.22 4.36 -2.19
N ALA A 48 4.96 5.38 -1.75
CA ALA A 48 4.81 5.97 -0.43
C ALA A 48 3.41 6.59 -0.23
N PHE A 49 2.93 7.34 -1.23
CA PHE A 49 1.60 7.97 -1.21
C PHE A 49 0.47 6.93 -1.06
N LEU A 50 0.56 5.81 -1.78
CA LEU A 50 -0.45 4.74 -1.76
C LEU A 50 -0.67 4.15 -0.36
N ASP A 51 0.38 4.10 0.45
CA ASP A 51 0.37 3.60 1.83
C ASP A 51 0.29 4.72 2.88
N THR A 52 0.14 5.97 2.47
CA THR A 52 0.00 7.11 3.39
C THR A 52 -1.47 7.24 3.82
N PRO A 53 -1.77 7.31 5.14
CA PRO A 53 -3.12 7.55 5.62
C PRO A 53 -3.71 8.86 5.09
N THR A 54 -4.95 8.84 4.63
CA THR A 54 -5.66 10.04 4.13
C THR A 54 -5.79 11.11 5.22
N SER A 55 -5.90 10.71 6.49
CA SER A 55 -5.91 11.61 7.65
C SER A 55 -4.58 12.33 7.91
N SER A 56 -3.49 11.87 7.29
CA SER A 56 -2.15 12.43 7.43
C SER A 56 -1.72 13.22 6.19
N PHE A 57 -2.61 13.44 5.22
CA PHE A 57 -2.28 14.20 4.02
C PHE A 57 -2.02 15.67 4.36
N ASP A 58 -0.94 16.20 3.79
CA ASP A 58 -0.78 17.64 3.66
C ASP A 58 -1.76 18.21 2.59
N PRO A 59 -1.93 19.53 2.49
CA PRO A 59 -2.83 20.13 1.52
C PRO A 59 -2.50 19.76 0.06
N GLN A 60 -1.22 19.63 -0.30
CA GLN A 60 -0.79 19.28 -1.65
C GLN A 60 -1.11 17.82 -1.96
N GLN A 61 -0.89 16.91 -1.01
CA GLN A 61 -1.26 15.49 -1.11
C GLN A 61 -2.77 15.33 -1.22
N SER A 62 -3.55 16.13 -0.50
CA SER A 62 -5.01 16.15 -0.57
C SER A 62 -5.48 16.59 -1.96
N THR A 63 -4.95 17.69 -2.50
CA THR A 63 -5.25 18.13 -3.87
C THR A 63 -4.84 17.07 -4.89
N TYR A 64 -3.66 16.49 -4.76
CA TYR A 64 -3.20 15.42 -5.65
C TYR A 64 -4.12 14.20 -5.59
N PHE A 65 -4.56 13.81 -4.39
CA PHE A 65 -5.49 12.70 -4.21
C PHE A 65 -6.80 12.95 -4.96
N GLU A 66 -7.40 14.11 -4.77
CA GLU A 66 -8.69 14.48 -5.39
C GLU A 66 -8.59 14.64 -6.91
N GLU A 67 -7.60 15.39 -7.41
CA GLU A 67 -7.54 15.78 -8.82
C GLU A 67 -6.83 14.77 -9.71
N LYS A 68 -5.85 14.03 -9.16
CA LYS A 68 -4.98 13.14 -9.96
C LYS A 68 -5.19 11.69 -9.61
N PHE A 69 -5.27 11.34 -8.33
CA PHE A 69 -5.34 9.94 -7.92
C PHE A 69 -6.75 9.35 -8.07
N LYS A 70 -7.80 10.03 -7.60
CA LYS A 70 -9.19 9.54 -7.69
C LYS A 70 -9.61 9.11 -9.09
N PRO A 71 -9.32 9.86 -10.18
CA PRO A 71 -9.61 9.42 -11.54
C PRO A 71 -8.90 8.12 -11.95
N LEU A 72 -7.77 7.79 -11.32
CA LEU A 72 -6.99 6.57 -11.58
C LEU A 72 -7.45 5.37 -10.75
N MET A 73 -8.20 5.59 -9.67
CA MET A 73 -8.67 4.52 -8.78
C MET A 73 -9.40 3.39 -9.50
N PRO A 74 -10.29 3.61 -10.49
CA PRO A 74 -10.93 2.52 -11.23
C PRO A 74 -9.91 1.61 -11.94
N LYS A 75 -8.87 2.19 -12.53
CA LYS A 75 -7.80 1.43 -13.21
C LYS A 75 -6.95 0.64 -12.21
N ILE A 76 -6.58 1.26 -11.09
CA ILE A 76 -5.83 0.58 -10.02
C ILE A 76 -6.66 -0.54 -9.42
N THR A 77 -7.96 -0.33 -9.23
CA THR A 77 -8.91 -1.34 -8.73
C THR A 77 -8.98 -2.53 -9.69
N ALA A 78 -9.03 -2.31 -11.01
CA ALA A 78 -9.00 -3.39 -11.99
C ALA A 78 -7.71 -4.23 -11.91
N LEU A 79 -6.55 -3.58 -11.73
CA LEU A 79 -5.28 -4.29 -11.56
C LEU A 79 -5.25 -5.11 -10.26
N LEU A 80 -5.79 -4.57 -9.17
CA LEU A 80 -5.92 -5.31 -7.91
C LEU A 80 -6.94 -6.44 -7.99
N GLU A 81 -7.95 -6.32 -8.85
CA GLU A 81 -8.91 -7.38 -9.14
C GLU A 81 -8.23 -8.56 -9.85
N GLU A 82 -7.37 -8.28 -10.83
CA GLU A 82 -6.53 -9.32 -11.44
C GLU A 82 -5.63 -10.00 -10.40
N VAL A 83 -5.03 -9.22 -9.49
CA VAL A 83 -4.22 -9.78 -8.39
C VAL A 83 -5.06 -10.66 -7.47
N PHE A 84 -6.30 -10.26 -7.15
CA PHE A 84 -7.22 -11.08 -6.36
C PHE A 84 -7.47 -12.43 -7.04
N ASP A 85 -7.76 -12.41 -8.34
CA ASP A 85 -8.05 -13.61 -9.12
C ASP A 85 -6.81 -14.52 -9.26
N GLU A 86 -5.63 -13.95 -9.48
CA GLU A 86 -4.35 -14.68 -9.57
C GLU A 86 -3.94 -15.35 -8.25
N LEU A 87 -4.21 -14.70 -7.12
CA LEU A 87 -3.91 -15.26 -5.81
C LEU A 87 -4.84 -16.41 -5.45
N GLY A 88 -5.98 -16.57 -6.14
CA GLY A 88 -7.04 -17.49 -5.74
C GLY A 88 -7.57 -17.18 -4.35
N ALA A 89 -7.46 -15.92 -3.90
CA ALA A 89 -7.89 -15.51 -2.58
C ALA A 89 -9.41 -15.64 -2.46
N ASP A 90 -9.88 -16.11 -1.31
CA ASP A 90 -11.30 -16.02 -0.99
C ASP A 90 -11.65 -14.62 -0.46
N LEU A 91 -12.94 -14.34 -0.33
CA LEU A 91 -13.40 -13.01 0.14
C LEU A 91 -12.93 -12.74 1.57
N GLY A 92 -12.89 -13.77 2.44
CA GLY A 92 -12.46 -13.64 3.82
C GLY A 92 -10.99 -13.32 3.92
N GLY A 93 -10.13 -14.08 3.23
CA GLY A 93 -8.69 -13.82 3.24
C GLY A 93 -8.33 -12.43 2.70
N TRP A 94 -9.04 -11.94 1.68
CA TRP A 94 -8.83 -10.57 1.18
C TRP A 94 -9.30 -9.49 2.16
N GLU A 95 -10.45 -9.69 2.81
CA GLU A 95 -10.97 -8.80 3.85
C GLU A 95 -10.05 -8.73 5.07
N ASP A 96 -9.49 -9.87 5.49
CA ASP A 96 -8.49 -9.94 6.54
C ASP A 96 -7.23 -9.15 6.15
N MET A 97 -6.71 -9.34 4.93
CA MET A 97 -5.55 -8.59 4.43
C MET A 97 -5.78 -7.08 4.41
N ILE A 98 -7.01 -6.63 4.10
CA ILE A 98 -7.38 -5.22 4.21
C ILE A 98 -7.35 -4.79 5.67
N THR A 99 -8.01 -5.54 6.56
CA THR A 99 -8.15 -5.21 7.98
C THR A 99 -6.80 -5.14 8.70
N PHE A 100 -5.88 -6.07 8.41
CA PHE A 100 -4.54 -6.10 8.99
C PHE A 100 -3.63 -4.99 8.44
N ASN A 101 -3.81 -4.56 7.18
CA ASN A 101 -3.05 -3.44 6.61
C ASN A 101 -3.63 -2.07 6.99
N ALA A 102 -4.95 -1.97 7.18
CA ALA A 102 -5.65 -0.71 7.32
C ALA A 102 -6.00 -0.40 8.78
N ARG A 103 -4.98 -0.12 9.61
CA ARG A 103 -5.21 0.65 10.86
C ARG A 103 -5.69 2.07 10.58
N ALA A 104 -5.49 2.54 9.34
CA ALA A 104 -6.00 3.79 8.82
C ALA A 104 -6.44 3.60 7.35
N GLU A 105 -7.29 4.50 6.85
CA GLU A 105 -7.70 4.51 5.46
C GLU A 105 -6.58 5.09 4.59
N THR A 106 -6.07 4.29 3.65
CA THR A 106 -5.02 4.68 2.69
C THR A 106 -5.57 4.55 1.26
N PRO A 107 -5.02 5.27 0.27
CA PRO A 107 -5.45 5.16 -1.12
C PRO A 107 -5.47 3.71 -1.65
N ILE A 108 -4.46 2.91 -1.30
CA ILE A 108 -4.43 1.50 -1.72
C ILE A 108 -5.49 0.65 -1.01
N ALA A 109 -5.74 0.90 0.28
CA ALA A 109 -6.78 0.19 1.02
C ALA A 109 -8.19 0.50 0.47
N MET A 110 -8.44 1.74 0.05
CA MET A 110 -9.68 2.13 -0.62
C MET A 110 -9.89 1.34 -1.93
N CYS A 111 -8.84 1.21 -2.75
CA CYS A 111 -8.90 0.41 -3.98
C CYS A 111 -9.10 -1.08 -3.68
N ALA A 112 -8.40 -1.64 -2.69
CA ALA A 112 -8.55 -3.03 -2.29
C ALA A 112 -9.96 -3.34 -1.75
N ARG A 113 -10.55 -2.42 -0.98
CA ARG A 113 -11.96 -2.51 -0.53
C ARG A 113 -12.94 -2.47 -1.70
N ALA A 114 -12.69 -1.62 -2.70
CA ALA A 114 -13.54 -1.58 -3.90
C ALA A 114 -13.56 -2.92 -4.65
N VAL A 115 -12.42 -3.63 -4.73
CA VAL A 115 -12.36 -5.00 -5.27
C VAL A 115 -13.23 -5.96 -4.45
N LEU A 116 -13.12 -5.91 -3.12
CA LEU A 116 -13.89 -6.78 -2.22
C LEU A 116 -15.40 -6.59 -2.42
N GLU A 117 -15.87 -5.34 -2.43
CA GLU A 117 -17.29 -5.02 -2.61
C GLU A 117 -17.80 -5.48 -3.98
N LYS A 118 -17.01 -5.29 -5.04
CA LYS A 118 -17.34 -5.76 -6.39
C LYS A 118 -17.47 -7.30 -6.43
N LYS A 119 -16.54 -8.03 -5.82
CA LYS A 119 -16.58 -9.51 -5.77
C LYS A 119 -17.70 -10.03 -4.88
N LYS A 120 -18.01 -9.36 -3.76
CA LYS A 120 -19.19 -9.65 -2.91
C LYS A 120 -20.48 -9.47 -3.70
N ALA A 121 -20.64 -8.35 -4.42
CA ALA A 121 -21.82 -8.10 -5.25
C ALA A 121 -21.97 -9.16 -6.35
N ALA A 122 -20.88 -9.53 -7.04
CA ALA A 122 -20.90 -10.58 -8.05
C ALA A 122 -21.33 -11.95 -7.49
N LYS A 123 -20.89 -12.33 -6.28
CA LYS A 123 -21.35 -13.57 -5.62
C LYS A 123 -22.79 -13.48 -5.12
N GLY A 124 -23.23 -12.32 -4.62
CA GLY A 124 -24.60 -12.10 -4.13
C GLY A 124 -25.67 -12.12 -5.24
N SER A 125 -25.30 -11.77 -6.48
CA SER A 125 -26.21 -11.82 -7.63
C SER A 125 -26.58 -13.24 -8.08
N PHE A 126 -25.83 -14.28 -7.67
CA PHE A 126 -26.14 -15.68 -7.98
C PHE A 126 -27.26 -16.29 -7.10
N SER A 127 -27.69 -15.59 -6.05
CA SER A 127 -28.65 -16.11 -5.06
C SER A 127 -30.12 -15.76 -5.32
N ARG A 128 -30.45 -14.99 -6.38
CA ARG A 128 -31.82 -14.53 -6.69
C ARG A 128 -32.41 -15.16 -7.96
N GLY A 129 -32.17 -16.45 -8.16
CA GLY A 129 -32.76 -17.22 -9.24
C GLY A 129 -33.14 -18.61 -8.75
N ARG A 130 -34.20 -18.70 -7.95
CA ARG A 130 -34.93 -19.94 -7.73
C ARG A 130 -36.40 -19.64 -7.48
#